data_AF-A0A2V9WFZ4-F1
#
_entry.id   AF-A0A2V9WFZ4-F1
#
_cell.length_a   1.000
_cell.length_b   1.000
_cell.length_c   1.000
_cell.angle_alpha   90.00
_cell.angle_beta   90.00
_cell.angle_gamma   90.00
#
_symmetry.space_group_name_H-M   'P 1'
#
loop_
_entity.id
_entity.type
_entity.pdbx_description
1 polymer ?
#
loop_
_entity_poly.entity_id
_entity_poly.type
_entity_poly.pdbx_seq_one_letter_code
_entity_poly.pdbx_strand_id
1 'polypeptide(L)' 'MSENGSLNDGSIRLMLAYLCISTEKEASLERKVEILDRFDLSTAEIAKVCKSQVQSIRNARHSLTKHGQKSKRTK' A
#
# COMPACT_ATOMS: atom_id res chain seq x y z
N MET A 1 -24.49 -18.75 12.51
CA MET A 1 -23.36 -18.38 13.39
C MET A 1 -22.09 -18.60 12.59
N SER A 2 -21.52 -17.55 12.03
CA SER A 2 -20.30 -17.63 11.21
C SER A 2 -19.10 -17.35 12.10
N GLU A 3 -18.58 -18.40 12.75
CA GLU A 3 -17.33 -18.34 13.52
C GLU A 3 -16.24 -19.09 12.78
N ASN A 4 -15.26 -18.37 12.24
CA ASN A 4 -13.82 -18.55 12.48
C ASN A 4 -13.00 -17.79 11.40
N GLY A 5 -12.64 -16.54 11.69
CA GLY A 5 -11.41 -15.98 11.15
C GLY A 5 -10.18 -16.59 11.86
N SER A 6 -8.98 -16.32 11.35
CA SER A 6 -7.90 -15.72 12.16
C SER A 6 -6.44 -16.00 11.70
N LEU A 7 -6.17 -16.73 10.60
CA LEU A 7 -4.76 -16.89 10.12
C LEU A 7 -4.56 -16.71 8.61
N ASN A 8 -5.59 -16.99 7.79
CA ASN A 8 -5.42 -16.96 6.32
C ASN A 8 -5.62 -15.58 5.69
N ASP A 9 -6.49 -14.73 6.23
CA ASP A 9 -6.90 -13.51 5.51
C ASP A 9 -5.77 -12.48 5.40
N GLY A 10 -5.00 -12.24 6.47
CA GLY A 10 -3.84 -11.35 6.45
C GLY A 10 -2.71 -11.86 5.55
N SER A 11 -2.42 -13.16 5.61
CA SER A 11 -1.38 -13.81 4.81
C SER A 11 -1.73 -13.80 3.31
N ILE A 12 -3.00 -14.04 2.97
CA ILE A 12 -3.51 -13.97 1.60
C ILE A 12 -3.44 -12.53 1.07
N ARG A 13 -3.88 -11.54 1.86
CA ARG A 13 -3.78 -10.12 1.48
C ARG A 13 -2.34 -9.71 1.21
N LEU A 14 -1.40 -10.11 2.06
CA LEU A 14 0.03 -9.85 1.87
C LEU A 14 0.59 -10.51 0.62
N MET A 15 0.20 -11.76 0.34
CA MET A 15 0.65 -12.49 -0.84
C MET A 15 0.12 -11.84 -2.14
N LEU A 16 -1.17 -11.48 -2.18
CA LEU A 16 -1.78 -10.78 -3.33
C LEU A 16 -1.16 -9.40 -3.55
N ALA A 17 -0.95 -8.65 -2.48
CA ALA A 17 -0.28 -7.36 -2.49
C ALA A 17 1.15 -7.46 -3.06
N TYR A 18 1.92 -8.47 -2.63
CA TYR A 18 3.26 -8.74 -3.17
C TYR A 18 3.22 -9.09 -4.66
N LEU A 19 2.30 -9.94 -5.09
CA LEU A 19 2.16 -10.30 -6.51
C LEU A 19 1.84 -9.06 -7.37
N CYS A 20 0.96 -8.19 -6.89
CA CYS A 20 0.54 -6.98 -7.60
C CYS A 20 1.70 -6.00 -7.82
N ILE A 21 2.58 -5.80 -6.83
CA ILE A 21 3.76 -4.95 -7.03
C ILE A 21 4.91 -5.66 -7.75
N SER A 22 4.94 -7.01 -7.74
CA SER A 22 5.98 -7.80 -8.41
C SER A 22 5.80 -7.84 -9.92
N THR A 23 4.59 -7.64 -10.43
CA THR A 23 4.32 -7.44 -11.86
C THR A 23 4.66 -6.01 -12.30
N GLU A 24 4.56 -5.05 -11.39
CA GLU A 24 4.85 -3.63 -11.60
C GLU A 24 6.30 -3.27 -11.22
N LYS A 25 7.30 -4.01 -11.74
CA LYS A 25 8.72 -3.84 -11.34
C LYS A 25 9.23 -2.41 -11.55
N GLU A 26 8.85 -1.80 -12.66
CA GLU A 26 9.27 -0.44 -13.06
C GLU A 26 8.49 0.68 -12.37
N ALA A 27 7.44 0.35 -11.59
CA ALA A 27 6.67 1.36 -10.89
C ALA A 27 7.47 2.00 -9.75
N SER A 28 7.38 3.33 -9.66
CA SER A 28 7.94 4.12 -8.56
C SER A 28 7.38 3.67 -7.20
N LEU A 29 8.13 3.92 -6.13
CA LEU A 29 7.72 3.56 -4.76
C LEU A 29 6.35 4.15 -4.41
N GLU A 30 6.06 5.37 -4.85
CA GLU A 30 4.77 6.04 -4.64
C GLU A 30 3.61 5.24 -5.27
N ARG A 31 3.75 4.79 -6.51
CA ARG A 31 2.72 3.99 -7.17
C ARG A 31 2.53 2.63 -6.51
N LYS A 32 3.61 1.99 -6.07
CA LYS A 32 3.56 0.76 -5.29
C LYS A 32 2.82 0.97 -3.96
N VAL A 33 3.12 2.06 -3.25
CA VAL A 33 2.44 2.42 -1.99
C VAL A 33 0.96 2.69 -2.20
N GLU A 34 0.58 3.42 -3.24
CA GLU A 34 -0.83 3.68 -3.59
C GLU A 34 -1.61 2.40 -3.87
N ILE A 35 -1.02 1.46 -4.61
CA ILE A 35 -1.63 0.14 -4.87
C ILE A 35 -1.80 -0.64 -3.57
N LEU A 36 -0.76 -0.67 -2.74
CA LEU A 36 -0.75 -1.42 -1.47
C LEU A 36 -1.68 -0.82 -0.41
N ASP A 37 -1.95 0.50 -0.47
CA ASP A 37 -2.93 1.18 0.37
C ASP A 37 -4.34 0.58 0.23
N ARG A 38 -4.70 0.14 -1.00
CA ARG A 38 -6.00 -0.47 -1.30
C ARG A 38 -6.21 -1.84 -0.65
N PHE A 39 -5.15 -2.47 -0.16
CA PHE A 39 -5.19 -3.76 0.54
C PHE A 39 -5.32 -3.60 2.06
N ASP A 40 -5.52 -2.37 2.55
CA ASP A 40 -5.62 -2.03 3.98
C ASP A 40 -4.35 -2.43 4.77
N LEU A 41 -3.19 -2.41 4.10
CA LEU A 41 -1.92 -2.77 4.71
C LEU A 41 -1.37 -1.63 5.56
N SER A 42 -0.84 -2.01 6.74
CA SER A 42 -0.11 -1.09 7.59
C SER A 42 1.21 -0.65 6.94
N THR A 43 1.70 0.53 7.30
CA THR A 43 2.98 1.06 6.77
C THR A 43 4.15 0.08 7.01
N ALA A 44 4.16 -0.63 8.13
CA ALA A 44 5.16 -1.65 8.42
C ALA A 44 5.09 -2.85 7.45
N GLU A 45 3.88 -3.28 7.09
CA GLU A 45 3.66 -4.38 6.16
C GLU A 45 4.04 -3.98 4.73
N ILE A 46 3.66 -2.76 4.31
CA ILE A 46 4.07 -2.18 3.04
C ILE A 46 5.61 -2.08 2.96
N ALA A 47 6.27 -1.68 4.05
CA ALA A 47 7.74 -1.61 4.11
C ALA A 47 8.39 -2.98 3.89
N LYS A 48 7.83 -4.05 4.46
CA LYS A 48 8.28 -5.44 4.24
C LYS A 48 8.08 -5.86 2.78
N VAL A 49 6.90 -5.62 2.22
CA VAL A 49 6.55 -5.99 0.84
C VAL A 49 7.41 -5.24 -0.18
N CYS A 50 7.65 -3.95 0.02
CA CYS A 50 8.51 -3.12 -0.83
C CYS A 50 10.01 -3.21 -0.51
N LYS A 51 10.43 -4.05 0.47
CA LYS A 51 11.81 -4.15 0.97
C LYS A 51 12.46 -2.77 1.22
N SER A 52 11.68 -1.84 1.77
CA SER A 52 12.04 -0.43 1.95
C SER A 52 11.96 -0.05 3.43
N GLN A 53 12.59 1.05 3.81
CA GLN A 53 12.44 1.58 5.17
C GLN A 53 11.02 2.13 5.38
N VAL A 54 10.49 1.96 6.60
CA VAL A 54 9.18 2.52 7.01
C VAL A 54 9.12 4.02 6.73
N GLN A 55 10.23 4.74 6.95
CA GLN A 55 10.31 6.17 6.69
C GLN A 55 10.14 6.50 5.20
N SER A 56 10.70 5.69 4.30
CA SER A 56 10.50 5.87 2.85
C SER A 56 9.05 5.70 2.43
N ILE A 57 8.32 4.76 3.05
CA ILE A 57 6.89 4.57 2.81
C ILE A 57 6.08 5.78 3.31
N ARG A 58 6.41 6.31 4.50
CA ARG A 58 5.77 7.54 5.02
C ARG A 58 6.00 8.72 4.09
N ASN A 59 7.23 8.90 3.61
CA ASN A 59 7.57 9.96 2.67
C ASN A 59 6.78 9.80 1.36
N ALA A 60 6.69 8.59 0.81
CA ALA A 60 5.91 8.30 -0.39
C ALA A 60 4.41 8.61 -0.22
N ARG A 61 3.79 8.18 0.90
CA ARG A 61 2.40 8.56 1.24
C ARG A 61 2.22 10.08 1.32
N HIS A 62 3.17 10.77 1.93
CA HIS A 62 3.12 12.21 2.05
C HIS A 62 3.27 12.92 0.69
N SER A 63 4.10 12.40 -0.21
CA SER A 63 4.17 12.88 -1.60
C SER A 63 2.86 12.67 -2.35
N LEU A 64 2.23 11.49 -2.23
CA LEU A 64 0.92 11.21 -2.83
C LEU A 64 -0.18 12.18 -2.35
N THR A 65 -0.25 12.46 -1.04
CA THR A 65 -1.24 13.41 -0.50
C THR A 65 -0.99 14.86 -0.96
N LYS A 66 0.27 15.26 -1.11
CA LYS A 66 0.63 16.57 -1.69
C LYS A 66 0.25 16.69 -3.17
N HIS A 67 0.39 15.61 -3.94
CA HIS A 67 0.04 15.59 -5.37
C HIS A 67 -1.46 15.32 -5.63
N GLY A 68 -2.20 14.75 -4.67
CA GLY A 68 -3.66 14.53 -4.75
C GLY A 68 -4.53 15.76 -4.49
N GLN A 69 -3.96 16.85 -3.96
CA GLN A 69 -4.70 18.06 -3.58
C GLN A 69 -4.94 19.05 -4.74
N LYS A 70 -5.08 18.55 -5.97
CA LYS A 70 -5.66 19.31 -7.11
C LYS A 70 -7.09 18.84 -7.43
N SER A 71 -7.91 18.56 -6.42
CA SER A 71 -9.36 18.52 -6.64
C SER A 71 -9.95 19.87 -6.22
N LYS A 72 -10.43 20.60 -7.24
CA LYS A 72 -10.99 21.96 -7.20
C LYS A 72 -11.93 22.18 -6.01
N ARG A 73 -11.61 23.15 -5.16
CA ARG A 73 -12.62 23.89 -4.40
C ARG A 73 -13.15 24.99 -5.34
N THR A 74 -14.21 24.67 -6.08
CA THR A 74 -14.93 25.64 -6.90
C THR A 74 -15.68 26.61 -5.98
N LYS A 75 -15.66 27.88 -6.39
CA LYS A 75 -16.11 29.10 -5.72
C LYS A 75 -17.57 29.08 -5.26
#